data_AF-A0A7C7TQT1-F1
#
_entry.id   AF-A0A7C7TQT1-F1
#
_cell.length_a   1.000
_cell.length_b   1.000
_cell.length_c   1.000
_cell.angle_alpha   90.00
_cell.angle_beta   90.00
_cell.angle_gamma   90.00
#
_symmetry.space_group_name_H-M   'P 1'
#
loop_
_entity.id
_entity.type
_entity.pdbx_description
1 polymer ?
#
loop_
_entity_poly.entity_id
_entity_poly.type
_entity_poly.pdbx_seq_one_letter_code
_entity_poly.pdbx_strand_id
1 'polypeptide(L)'
;MKHLILLFIVASLIALEAWSQAERGIRRTENPDVFSAGAKFALVIGNANYTATARLKNPVNDARAVSEALEALGFEVALLEDTDLVEMKRGIDQFGRSLRKGGVGLFYYSGHGVQVKGRNYLIPVNAKVESEAEVEYESVDVGRVLGKLETADNSMNIVILDACRNNPFASSYRSIAQGLSTLNAPSGTFISYATAPGAVASDGKGKNGLFTGELVKQMKIPGLKLEEVFKRVRIRVQEQSRGKQVPWDASSLTGDFYFAGRRPHQPEPKPPNTTTRTTPQPVAPDHPFLTAGCDETALACIDWDRQVVMAVGSGAPSRSAKTRARKAATAKRIAKLDAARNALEAVKGINLTSTSTIRDSMLGDDTIRVKLQGKLFGLRTLATQYYDDESVEIRVEASLRELIPPTLLKPIPSQPTETDNPAVNDVAGADIIDLTQTYTGLVVNAKGIDLVPAMAPRILDESGTVVYGNLNLDPVFVKRFGMVGYLRSLEQALENDRVQGNPLVVNALNSSGLKRADLVISDPEAAGIRKLSQSQAFLKEARVVIILD
;
A
#
# COMPACT_ATOMS: atom_id res chain seq x y z
N MET A 1 71.45 -35.41 26.03
CA MET A 1 70.70 -35.01 24.82
C MET A 1 69.28 -35.57 24.75
N LYS A 2 69.02 -36.84 25.11
CA LYS A 2 67.66 -37.44 25.03
C LYS A 2 66.62 -36.80 25.97
N HIS A 3 67.02 -36.31 27.15
CA HIS A 3 66.10 -35.65 28.08
C HIS A 3 65.78 -34.18 27.74
N LEU A 4 66.65 -33.51 26.97
CA LEU A 4 66.44 -32.12 26.56
C LEU A 4 65.46 -32.02 25.36
N ILE A 5 65.47 -33.05 24.50
CA ILE A 5 64.54 -33.17 23.36
C ILE A 5 63.12 -33.53 23.84
N LEU A 6 63.00 -34.35 24.88
CA LEU A 6 61.70 -34.72 25.45
C LEU A 6 61.00 -33.53 26.14
N LEU A 7 61.77 -32.65 26.80
CA LEU A 7 61.25 -31.41 27.39
C LEU A 7 60.78 -30.39 26.33
N PHE A 8 61.44 -30.34 25.16
CA PHE A 8 61.01 -29.49 24.05
C PHE A 8 59.73 -30.00 23.37
N ILE A 9 59.56 -31.31 23.23
CA ILE A 9 58.36 -31.91 22.62
C ILE A 9 57.14 -31.75 23.53
N VAL A 10 57.30 -31.93 24.84
CA VAL A 10 56.20 -31.71 25.81
C VAL A 10 55.83 -30.22 25.93
N ALA A 11 56.81 -29.32 25.89
CA ALA A 11 56.55 -27.87 25.84
C ALA A 11 55.85 -27.43 24.54
N SER A 12 56.15 -28.07 23.40
CA SER A 12 55.48 -27.78 22.13
C SER A 12 54.04 -28.30 22.05
N LEU A 13 53.72 -29.42 22.73
CA LEU A 13 52.34 -29.93 22.78
C LEU A 13 51.44 -29.10 23.70
N ILE A 14 51.97 -28.58 24.81
CA ILE A 14 51.21 -27.72 25.73
C ILE A 14 51.00 -26.31 25.13
N ALA A 15 51.94 -25.81 24.32
CA ALA A 15 51.76 -24.57 23.57
C ALA A 15 50.71 -24.69 22.44
N LEU A 16 50.53 -25.88 21.87
CA LEU A 16 49.54 -26.13 20.81
C LEU A 16 48.10 -26.18 21.35
N GLU A 17 47.91 -26.63 22.60
CA GLU A 17 46.60 -26.57 23.26
C GLU A 17 46.24 -25.14 23.72
N ALA A 18 47.23 -24.34 24.11
CA ALA A 18 47.02 -22.94 24.51
C ALA A 18 46.71 -22.00 23.33
N TRP A 19 47.18 -22.32 22.11
CA TRP A 19 46.83 -21.57 20.89
C TRP A 19 45.56 -22.08 20.19
N SER A 20 45.14 -23.33 20.46
CA SER A 20 43.86 -23.86 19.96
C SER A 20 42.63 -23.32 20.71
N GLN A 21 42.80 -22.81 21.95
CA GLN A 21 41.70 -22.22 22.72
C GLN A 21 41.53 -20.70 22.55
N ALA A 22 42.43 -20.00 21.85
CA ALA A 22 42.34 -18.55 21.65
C ALA A 22 41.57 -18.11 20.38
N GLU A 23 41.16 -19.05 19.50
CA GLU A 23 40.43 -18.73 18.27
C GLU A 23 38.99 -19.26 18.20
N ARG A 24 38.43 -19.77 19.30
CA ARG A 24 36.97 -19.84 19.44
C ARG A 24 36.44 -18.50 19.96
N GLY A 25 36.83 -17.43 19.28
CA GLY A 25 36.07 -16.19 19.32
C GLY A 25 34.66 -16.54 18.85
N ILE A 26 33.68 -16.38 19.74
CA ILE A 26 32.27 -16.42 19.41
C ILE A 26 32.10 -15.51 18.19
N ARG A 27 31.88 -16.09 17.00
CA ARG A 27 31.31 -15.33 15.89
C ARG A 27 29.98 -14.85 16.44
N ARG A 28 29.95 -13.56 16.79
CA ARG A 28 28.73 -12.84 17.12
C ARG A 28 27.81 -13.09 15.93
N THR A 29 26.81 -13.95 16.11
CA THR A 29 25.73 -14.07 15.15
C THR A 29 25.08 -12.70 15.08
N GLU A 30 25.37 -11.95 14.02
CA GLU A 30 24.67 -10.71 13.73
C GLU A 30 23.18 -11.04 13.67
N ASN A 31 22.42 -10.34 14.49
CA ASN A 31 20.99 -10.50 14.57
C ASN A 31 20.39 -10.01 13.24
N PRO A 32 19.70 -10.86 12.45
CA PRO A 32 19.21 -10.50 11.11
C PRO A 32 18.14 -9.40 11.11
N ASP A 33 17.61 -9.02 12.28
CA ASP A 33 16.54 -8.05 12.45
C ASP A 33 16.99 -6.57 12.49
N VAL A 34 18.30 -6.28 12.46
CA VAL A 34 18.83 -4.91 12.59
C VAL A 34 19.85 -4.63 11.49
N PHE A 35 19.61 -3.62 10.66
CA PHE A 35 20.57 -3.12 9.69
C PHE A 35 21.74 -2.42 10.42
N SER A 36 22.74 -3.18 10.92
CA SER A 36 23.73 -2.63 11.87
C SER A 36 25.19 -3.13 11.74
N ALA A 37 25.63 -3.58 10.56
CA ALA A 37 27.05 -3.94 10.38
C ALA A 37 27.71 -3.55 9.05
N GLY A 38 26.93 -3.14 8.04
CA GLY A 38 27.47 -2.73 6.74
C GLY A 38 27.90 -1.26 6.68
N ALA A 39 28.70 -0.93 5.68
CA ALA A 39 29.05 0.45 5.35
C ALA A 39 27.79 1.28 5.05
N LYS A 40 27.84 2.59 5.36
CA LYS A 40 26.72 3.51 5.16
C LYS A 40 27.17 4.57 4.17
N PHE A 41 26.49 4.65 3.03
CA PHE A 41 26.83 5.60 1.98
C PHE A 41 25.65 6.56 1.77
N ALA A 42 25.95 7.83 1.53
CA ALA A 42 24.94 8.80 1.15
C ALA A 42 25.34 9.60 -0.08
N LEU A 43 24.36 9.88 -0.94
CA LEU A 43 24.45 10.90 -1.98
C LEU A 43 23.48 12.02 -1.62
N VAL A 44 24.00 13.22 -1.44
CA VAL A 44 23.26 14.40 -0.99
C VAL A 44 23.40 15.47 -2.06
N ILE A 45 22.29 15.88 -2.67
CA ILE A 45 22.28 16.87 -3.75
C ILE A 45 21.43 18.07 -3.33
N GLY A 46 21.99 19.29 -3.49
CA GLY A 46 21.28 20.54 -3.26
C GLY A 46 21.40 21.48 -4.46
N ASN A 47 20.29 21.76 -5.15
CA ASN A 47 20.26 22.65 -6.31
C ASN A 47 19.45 23.92 -6.00
N ALA A 48 20.10 25.08 -6.09
CA ALA A 48 19.54 26.38 -5.76
C ALA A 48 19.72 27.42 -6.89
N ASN A 49 20.86 27.41 -7.58
CA ASN A 49 21.27 28.42 -8.55
C ASN A 49 20.86 28.07 -9.99
N TYR A 50 19.56 27.92 -10.20
CA TYR A 50 18.99 27.67 -11.53
C TYR A 50 19.27 28.81 -12.51
N THR A 51 19.67 28.46 -13.73
CA THR A 51 20.01 29.44 -14.78
C THR A 51 18.79 29.88 -15.58
N ALA A 52 17.83 28.98 -15.79
CA ALA A 52 16.61 29.22 -16.58
C ALA A 52 15.36 29.52 -15.73
N THR A 53 15.44 29.41 -14.40
CA THR A 53 14.27 29.54 -13.51
C THR A 53 14.60 30.30 -12.23
N ALA A 54 13.58 30.59 -11.42
CA ALA A 54 13.77 31.27 -10.14
C ALA A 54 14.69 30.48 -9.21
N ARG A 55 15.70 31.16 -8.68
CA ARG A 55 16.62 30.60 -7.69
C ARG A 55 15.89 30.27 -6.39
N LEU A 56 16.28 29.16 -5.77
CA LEU A 56 15.79 28.75 -4.47
C LEU A 56 16.76 29.18 -3.37
N LYS A 57 16.24 29.55 -2.21
CA LYS A 57 17.06 30.13 -1.13
C LYS A 57 17.81 29.08 -0.30
N ASN A 58 17.18 27.93 -0.04
CA ASN A 58 17.61 26.98 0.99
C ASN A 58 18.24 25.65 0.52
N PRO A 59 18.01 25.12 -0.71
CA PRO A 59 18.45 23.76 -1.04
C PRO A 59 19.92 23.42 -0.79
N VAL A 60 20.84 24.35 -1.08
CA VAL A 60 22.28 24.17 -0.79
C VAL A 60 22.54 24.13 0.72
N ASN A 61 21.88 25.00 1.50
CA ASN A 61 22.00 24.96 2.97
C ASN A 61 21.40 23.68 3.56
N ASP A 62 20.29 23.22 3.00
CA ASP A 62 19.62 21.98 3.39
C ASP A 62 20.52 20.76 3.11
N ALA A 63 21.11 20.68 1.91
CA ALA A 63 22.06 19.63 1.54
C ALA A 63 23.28 19.62 2.47
N ARG A 64 23.89 20.78 2.74
CA ARG A 64 25.01 20.89 3.70
C ARG A 64 24.62 20.40 5.09
N ALA A 65 23.48 20.84 5.61
CA ALA A 65 23.02 20.45 6.95
C ALA A 65 22.72 18.95 7.07
N VAL A 66 22.18 18.34 6.02
CA VAL A 66 21.97 16.88 5.96
C VAL A 66 23.31 16.14 5.84
N SER A 67 24.24 16.63 5.00
CA SER A 67 25.59 16.05 4.87
C SER A 67 26.31 16.02 6.22
N GLU A 68 26.42 17.17 6.89
CA GLU A 68 27.05 17.29 8.21
C GLU A 68 26.40 16.37 9.25
N ALA A 69 25.07 16.25 9.23
CA ALA A 69 24.36 15.37 10.14
C ALA A 69 24.66 13.89 9.84
N LEU A 70 24.67 13.47 8.57
CA LEU A 70 24.92 12.09 8.17
C LEU A 70 26.37 11.67 8.40
N GLU A 71 27.33 12.55 8.13
CA GLU A 71 28.76 12.33 8.44
C GLU A 71 28.97 12.12 9.95
N ALA A 72 28.36 12.97 10.78
CA ALA A 72 28.39 12.81 12.24
C ALA A 72 27.73 11.50 12.72
N LEU A 73 26.83 10.93 11.90
CA LEU A 73 26.19 9.64 12.13
C LEU A 73 26.93 8.47 11.48
N GLY A 74 28.10 8.71 10.87
CA GLY A 74 28.99 7.70 10.31
C GLY A 74 28.62 7.22 8.91
N PHE A 75 27.93 8.04 8.12
CA PHE A 75 27.83 7.83 6.67
C PHE A 75 29.07 8.37 5.96
N GLU A 76 29.51 7.68 4.91
CA GLU A 76 30.37 8.24 3.88
C GLU A 76 29.48 9.03 2.90
N VAL A 77 29.64 10.36 2.88
CA VAL A 77 28.73 11.25 2.14
C VAL A 77 29.42 11.83 0.91
N ALA A 78 28.76 11.70 -0.25
CA ALA A 78 29.04 12.49 -1.43
C ALA A 78 28.05 13.66 -1.50
N LEU A 79 28.52 14.86 -1.17
CA LEU A 79 27.76 16.10 -1.27
C LEU A 79 27.99 16.75 -2.64
N LEU A 80 26.92 17.02 -3.39
CA LEU A 80 26.95 17.76 -4.64
C LEU A 80 26.03 18.98 -4.55
N GLU A 81 26.51 20.12 -5.04
CA GLU A 81 25.82 21.40 -4.98
C GLU A 81 25.69 22.00 -6.37
N ASP A 82 24.51 22.56 -6.68
CA ASP A 82 24.23 23.24 -7.93
C ASP A 82 24.65 22.45 -9.18
N THR A 83 24.23 21.20 -9.21
CA THR A 83 24.66 20.21 -10.21
C THR A 83 23.93 20.35 -11.54
N ASP A 84 24.68 20.17 -12.62
CA ASP A 84 24.14 20.01 -13.96
C ASP A 84 23.62 18.57 -14.22
N LEU A 85 22.94 18.37 -15.36
CA LEU A 85 22.35 17.07 -15.70
C LEU A 85 23.37 15.93 -15.75
N VAL A 86 24.57 16.20 -16.25
CA VAL A 86 25.64 15.21 -16.43
C VAL A 86 26.24 14.86 -15.07
N GLU A 87 26.50 15.85 -14.23
CA GLU A 87 27.01 15.70 -12.87
C GLU A 87 26.02 14.91 -12.00
N MET A 88 24.72 15.23 -12.05
CA MET A 88 23.70 14.47 -11.33
C MET A 88 23.70 12.99 -11.76
N LYS A 89 23.65 12.71 -13.08
CA LYS A 89 23.65 11.35 -13.60
C LYS A 89 24.91 10.57 -13.18
N ARG A 90 26.09 11.20 -13.29
CA ARG A 90 27.36 10.62 -12.86
C ARG A 90 27.41 10.35 -11.36
N GLY A 91 26.94 11.29 -10.54
CA GLY A 91 26.85 11.15 -9.10
C GLY A 91 25.98 9.97 -8.69
N ILE A 92 24.79 9.85 -9.29
CA ILE A 92 23.87 8.72 -9.07
C ILE A 92 24.49 7.39 -9.50
N ASP A 93 25.18 7.35 -10.65
CA ASP A 93 25.86 6.15 -11.14
C ASP A 93 27.05 5.75 -10.25
N GLN A 94 27.77 6.70 -9.69
CA GLN A 94 28.85 6.45 -8.74
C GLN A 94 28.30 5.96 -7.40
N PHE A 95 27.25 6.59 -6.90
CA PHE A 95 26.56 6.19 -5.68
C PHE A 95 26.06 4.74 -5.75
N GLY A 96 25.36 4.37 -6.83
CA GLY A 96 24.93 2.98 -7.04
C GLY A 96 26.08 1.97 -7.10
N ARG A 97 27.26 2.37 -7.61
CA ARG A 97 28.46 1.51 -7.61
C ARG A 97 29.04 1.33 -6.21
N SER A 98 29.03 2.37 -5.37
CA SER A 98 29.49 2.28 -3.98
C SER A 98 28.62 1.32 -3.14
N LEU A 99 27.31 1.25 -3.43
CA LEU A 99 26.36 0.40 -2.71
C LEU A 99 26.48 -1.10 -3.00
N ARG A 100 27.12 -1.52 -4.10
CA ARG A 100 27.34 -2.95 -4.42
C ARG A 100 28.18 -3.70 -3.38
N LYS A 101 28.83 -2.97 -2.48
CA LYS A 101 29.58 -3.51 -1.34
C LYS A 101 28.65 -3.91 -0.16
N GLY A 102 27.33 -3.74 -0.32
CA GLY A 102 26.34 -3.97 0.72
C GLY A 102 26.15 -2.76 1.65
N GLY A 103 25.31 -2.93 2.68
CA GLY A 103 25.06 -1.90 3.68
C GLY A 103 23.89 -0.95 3.36
N VAL A 104 23.95 0.26 3.89
CA VAL A 104 22.82 1.22 3.83
C VAL A 104 23.12 2.33 2.83
N GLY A 105 22.21 2.55 1.89
CA GLY A 105 22.24 3.67 0.96
C GLY A 105 21.24 4.74 1.33
N LEU A 106 21.67 6.01 1.38
CA LEU A 106 20.79 7.16 1.55
C LEU A 106 20.93 8.15 0.40
N PHE A 107 19.86 8.36 -0.36
CA PHE A 107 19.76 9.43 -1.34
C PHE A 107 18.97 10.59 -0.77
N TYR A 108 19.54 11.79 -0.79
CA TYR A 108 18.86 13.02 -0.42
C TYR A 108 18.92 14.02 -1.57
N TYR A 109 17.78 14.63 -1.91
CA TYR A 109 17.72 15.71 -2.88
C TYR A 109 16.91 16.89 -2.33
N SER A 110 17.44 18.09 -2.49
CA SER A 110 16.71 19.36 -2.33
C SER A 110 16.87 20.24 -3.56
N GLY A 111 15.77 20.84 -4.02
CA GLY A 111 15.72 21.64 -5.26
C GLY A 111 14.34 21.65 -5.90
N HIS A 112 14.25 22.00 -7.18
CA HIS A 112 13.02 21.88 -7.97
C HIS A 112 12.76 20.43 -8.39
N GLY A 113 11.50 20.01 -8.27
CA GLY A 113 11.05 18.71 -8.77
C GLY A 113 9.67 18.81 -9.43
N VAL A 114 9.47 18.06 -10.50
CA VAL A 114 8.22 18.06 -11.28
C VAL A 114 7.70 16.64 -11.52
N GLN A 115 6.38 16.53 -11.72
CA GLN A 115 5.75 15.29 -12.18
C GLN A 115 5.24 15.46 -13.60
N VAL A 116 5.62 14.53 -14.47
CA VAL A 116 5.11 14.42 -15.84
C VAL A 116 4.69 12.97 -16.08
N LYS A 117 3.44 12.78 -16.54
CA LYS A 117 2.87 11.44 -16.85
C LYS A 117 3.08 10.39 -15.74
N GLY A 118 2.93 10.81 -14.48
CA GLY A 118 3.08 9.93 -13.32
C GLY A 118 4.52 9.69 -12.85
N ARG A 119 5.53 10.13 -13.60
CA ARG A 119 6.97 10.01 -13.25
C ARG A 119 7.47 11.29 -12.58
N ASN A 120 8.42 11.12 -11.66
CA ASN A 120 9.02 12.20 -10.88
C ASN A 120 10.40 12.54 -11.42
N TYR A 121 10.64 13.83 -11.63
CA TYR A 121 11.88 14.33 -12.19
C TYR A 121 12.53 15.35 -11.26
N LEU A 122 13.83 15.20 -11.05
CA LEU A 122 14.70 16.13 -10.32
C LEU A 122 15.32 17.09 -11.34
N ILE A 123 15.24 18.40 -11.08
CA ILE A 123 15.66 19.42 -12.05
C ILE A 123 17.13 19.85 -11.78
N PRO A 124 18.03 19.66 -12.75
CA PRO A 124 19.40 20.22 -12.73
C PRO A 124 19.42 21.76 -12.81
N VAL A 125 20.48 22.40 -12.36
CA VAL A 125 20.56 23.88 -12.40
C VAL A 125 20.62 24.46 -13.81
N ASN A 126 21.12 23.68 -14.77
CA ASN A 126 21.26 24.07 -16.17
C ASN A 126 20.08 23.64 -17.06
N ALA A 127 19.04 23.02 -16.49
CA ALA A 127 17.92 22.49 -17.26
C ALA A 127 17.17 23.60 -17.99
N LYS A 128 16.97 23.40 -19.30
CA LYS A 128 16.18 24.29 -20.16
C LYS A 128 14.98 23.52 -20.66
N VAL A 129 13.87 23.61 -19.94
CA VAL A 129 12.63 22.93 -20.31
C VAL A 129 11.74 23.95 -21.02
N GLU A 130 11.64 23.83 -22.33
CA GLU A 130 10.74 24.62 -23.17
C GLU A 130 9.42 23.88 -23.43
N SER A 131 9.33 22.57 -23.19
CA SER A 131 8.08 21.81 -23.33
C SER A 131 7.97 20.64 -22.34
N GLU A 132 6.74 20.13 -22.13
CA GLU A 132 6.52 18.93 -21.28
C GLU A 132 7.30 17.71 -21.78
N ALA A 133 7.47 17.57 -23.09
CA ALA A 133 8.21 16.46 -23.70
C ALA A 133 9.72 16.53 -23.40
N GLU A 134 10.27 17.73 -23.23
CA GLU A 134 11.68 17.93 -22.91
C GLU A 134 12.04 17.62 -21.47
N VAL A 135 11.06 17.61 -20.55
CA VAL A 135 11.30 17.26 -19.15
C VAL A 135 12.05 15.94 -19.03
N GLU A 136 11.67 14.92 -19.81
CA GLU A 136 12.35 13.62 -19.77
C GLU A 136 13.84 13.68 -20.18
N TYR A 137 14.20 14.57 -21.09
CA TYR A 137 15.56 14.67 -21.64
C TYR A 137 16.45 15.61 -20.81
N GLU A 138 15.88 16.69 -20.29
CA GLU A 138 16.58 17.79 -19.60
C GLU A 138 16.64 17.61 -18.08
N SER A 139 16.12 16.50 -17.55
CA SER A 139 16.07 16.25 -16.11
C SER A 139 16.44 14.81 -15.75
N VAL A 140 16.42 14.51 -14.44
CA VAL A 140 16.73 13.17 -13.92
C VAL A 140 15.47 12.52 -13.37
N ASP A 141 15.04 11.43 -13.99
CA ASP A 141 13.96 10.58 -13.45
C ASP A 141 14.39 9.96 -12.11
N VAL A 142 13.58 10.12 -11.07
CA VAL A 142 13.77 9.47 -9.77
C VAL A 142 13.72 7.95 -9.91
N GLY A 143 13.01 7.41 -10.90
CA GLY A 143 13.04 5.99 -11.27
C GLY A 143 14.46 5.49 -11.59
N ARG A 144 15.34 6.34 -12.15
CA ARG A 144 16.77 6.00 -12.33
C ARG A 144 17.46 5.78 -10.98
N VAL A 145 17.19 6.64 -10.00
CA VAL A 145 17.75 6.50 -8.65
C VAL A 145 17.26 5.19 -8.05
N LEU A 146 15.94 4.95 -8.06
CA LEU A 146 15.36 3.72 -7.52
C LEU A 146 15.90 2.45 -8.21
N GLY A 147 16.02 2.43 -9.53
CA GLY A 147 16.59 1.30 -10.25
C GLY A 147 18.06 1.04 -9.89
N LYS A 148 18.86 2.08 -9.61
CA LYS A 148 20.24 1.92 -9.13
C LYS A 148 20.30 1.36 -7.71
N LEU A 149 19.39 1.78 -6.84
CA LEU A 149 19.26 1.27 -5.47
C LEU A 149 18.81 -0.20 -5.47
N GLU A 150 17.85 -0.56 -6.31
CA GLU A 150 17.37 -1.93 -6.49
C GLU A 150 18.46 -2.86 -7.05
N THR A 151 19.18 -2.41 -8.10
CA THR A 151 20.27 -3.19 -8.69
C THR A 151 21.47 -3.36 -7.76
N ALA A 152 21.64 -2.47 -6.77
CA ALA A 152 22.74 -2.56 -5.83
C ALA A 152 22.59 -3.72 -4.82
N ASP A 153 21.37 -4.23 -4.63
CA ASP A 153 21.02 -5.32 -3.72
C ASP A 153 21.66 -5.18 -2.32
N ASN A 154 21.73 -3.94 -1.85
CA ASN A 154 22.28 -3.62 -0.55
C ASN A 154 21.19 -3.78 0.52
N SER A 155 21.61 -3.85 1.79
CA SER A 155 20.71 -4.25 2.89
C SER A 155 19.50 -3.32 3.04
N MET A 156 19.65 -2.03 2.73
CA MET A 156 18.59 -1.05 2.93
C MET A 156 18.83 0.23 2.14
N ASN A 157 17.74 0.81 1.64
CA ASN A 157 17.75 2.08 0.93
C ASN A 157 16.82 3.12 1.57
N ILE A 158 17.28 4.36 1.66
CA ILE A 158 16.52 5.51 2.17
C ILE A 158 16.56 6.59 1.09
N VAL A 159 15.40 7.08 0.65
CA VAL A 159 15.27 8.14 -0.36
C VAL A 159 14.51 9.29 0.26
N ILE A 160 15.09 10.48 0.28
CA ILE A 160 14.51 11.68 0.88
C ILE A 160 14.45 12.79 -0.17
N LEU A 161 13.24 13.24 -0.47
CA LEU A 161 12.99 14.26 -1.48
C LEU A 161 12.43 15.51 -0.80
N ASP A 162 13.31 16.48 -0.53
CA ASP A 162 12.98 17.84 -0.07
C ASP A 162 12.94 18.82 -1.25
N ALA A 163 12.16 18.43 -2.26
CA ALA A 163 12.00 19.22 -3.47
C ALA A 163 10.78 20.14 -3.36
N CYS A 164 11.01 21.43 -3.63
CA CYS A 164 9.94 22.40 -3.82
C CYS A 164 9.20 22.07 -5.11
N ARG A 165 7.88 22.01 -4.96
CA ARG A 165 6.93 21.57 -5.97
C ARG A 165 6.35 22.75 -6.76
N ASN A 166 6.98 23.91 -6.70
CA ASN A 166 6.62 25.06 -7.54
C ASN A 166 7.16 24.74 -8.92
N ASN A 167 6.32 24.24 -9.82
CA ASN A 167 6.75 23.97 -11.19
C ASN A 167 7.24 25.30 -11.80
N PRO A 168 8.55 25.48 -12.02
CA PRO A 168 9.07 26.74 -12.51
C PRO A 168 8.69 26.98 -13.99
N PHE A 169 8.16 25.97 -14.67
CA PHE A 169 7.72 25.98 -16.05
C PHE A 169 6.19 26.10 -16.19
N ALA A 170 5.44 26.22 -15.08
CA ALA A 170 3.97 26.25 -15.07
C ALA A 170 3.36 27.45 -15.80
N SER A 171 4.08 28.57 -15.94
CA SER A 171 3.59 29.75 -16.65
C SER A 171 3.52 29.55 -18.17
N SER A 172 4.25 28.56 -18.71
CA SER A 172 4.34 28.32 -20.15
C SER A 172 3.36 27.24 -20.64
N TYR A 173 2.92 26.31 -19.77
CA TYR A 173 2.07 25.17 -20.18
C TYR A 173 1.08 24.72 -19.09
N ARG A 174 -0.19 24.53 -19.50
CA ARG A 174 -1.33 24.17 -18.63
C ARG A 174 -1.37 22.71 -18.14
N SER A 175 -0.48 21.83 -18.60
CA SER A 175 -0.58 20.36 -18.44
C SER A 175 0.37 19.72 -17.41
N ILE A 176 1.35 20.44 -16.87
CA ILE A 176 2.36 19.87 -15.95
C ILE A 176 1.87 19.99 -14.50
N ALA A 177 1.69 18.86 -13.82
CA ALA A 177 1.17 18.79 -12.46
C ALA A 177 2.16 19.34 -11.41
N GLN A 178 1.62 20.01 -10.39
CA GLN A 178 2.41 20.64 -9.34
C GLN A 178 2.89 19.58 -8.32
N GLY A 179 4.19 19.32 -8.31
CA GLY A 179 4.88 18.47 -7.33
C GLY A 179 5.16 17.03 -7.72
N LEU A 180 5.55 16.20 -6.75
CA LEU A 180 5.90 14.78 -6.97
C LEU A 180 4.72 13.83 -6.70
N SER A 181 4.58 12.81 -7.55
CA SER A 181 3.73 11.63 -7.31
C SER A 181 4.34 10.74 -6.23
N THR A 182 3.53 9.89 -5.59
CA THR A 182 4.04 8.81 -4.74
C THR A 182 4.70 7.74 -5.60
N LEU A 183 5.93 7.34 -5.24
CA LEU A 183 6.63 6.22 -5.88
C LEU A 183 6.38 4.96 -5.07
N ASN A 184 6.26 3.81 -5.75
CA ASN A 184 6.31 2.51 -5.09
C ASN A 184 7.74 2.28 -4.59
N ALA A 185 7.91 2.00 -3.30
CA ALA A 185 9.21 1.69 -2.73
C ALA A 185 9.62 0.25 -3.12
N PRO A 186 10.73 0.04 -3.85
CA PRO A 186 11.28 -1.30 -4.08
C PRO A 186 11.55 -2.00 -2.75
N SER A 187 11.63 -3.33 -2.71
CA SER A 187 11.91 -4.08 -1.47
C SER A 187 13.12 -3.51 -0.71
N GLY A 188 13.00 -3.39 0.62
CA GLY A 188 14.10 -2.82 1.44
C GLY A 188 14.32 -1.32 1.26
N THR A 189 13.33 -0.58 0.75
CA THR A 189 13.42 0.87 0.54
C THR A 189 12.41 1.65 1.38
N PHE A 190 12.87 2.77 1.93
CA PHE A 190 12.05 3.79 2.56
C PHE A 190 12.13 5.09 1.76
N ILE A 191 10.99 5.67 1.40
CA ILE A 191 10.91 6.92 0.65
C ILE A 191 10.18 7.95 1.51
N SER A 192 10.76 9.14 1.67
CA SER A 192 10.15 10.28 2.36
C SER A 192 10.10 11.50 1.45
N TYR A 193 8.98 12.21 1.53
CA TYR A 193 8.70 13.46 0.85
C TYR A 193 8.49 14.58 1.86
N ALA A 194 9.05 15.76 1.60
CA ALA A 194 8.91 16.92 2.51
C ALA A 194 7.47 17.46 2.62
N THR A 195 6.57 17.09 1.70
CA THR A 195 5.15 17.46 1.72
C THR A 195 4.31 16.40 1.00
N ALA A 196 2.99 16.49 1.15
CA ALA A 196 2.03 15.54 0.60
C ALA A 196 2.01 15.60 -0.95
N PRO A 197 1.60 14.51 -1.62
CA PRO A 197 1.36 14.50 -3.07
C PRO A 197 0.45 15.68 -3.50
N GLY A 198 0.81 16.38 -4.58
CA GLY A 198 0.09 17.57 -5.07
C GLY A 198 0.18 18.85 -4.22
N ALA A 199 0.82 18.84 -3.04
CA ALA A 199 0.96 20.02 -2.17
C ALA A 199 2.34 20.68 -2.31
N VAL A 200 2.58 21.87 -1.77
CA VAL A 200 3.89 22.57 -1.84
C VAL A 200 4.60 22.54 -0.49
N ALA A 201 5.92 22.42 -0.50
CA ALA A 201 6.76 22.56 0.69
C ALA A 201 7.09 24.04 0.90
N SER A 202 7.03 24.52 2.14
CA SER A 202 7.40 25.91 2.42
C SER A 202 8.91 26.02 2.56
N ASP A 203 9.52 26.97 1.83
CA ASP A 203 10.91 27.36 2.03
C ASP A 203 11.19 27.81 3.48
N GLY A 204 10.17 28.24 4.23
CA GLY A 204 10.33 28.73 5.59
C GLY A 204 11.08 30.07 5.64
N LYS A 205 11.34 30.55 6.87
CA LYS A 205 12.04 31.84 7.10
C LYS A 205 13.48 31.68 7.64
N GLY A 206 13.90 30.44 7.92
CA GLY A 206 15.18 30.12 8.55
C GLY A 206 16.33 29.94 7.55
N LYS A 207 17.47 29.43 8.07
CA LYS A 207 18.65 29.05 7.27
C LYS A 207 18.39 27.82 6.38
N ASN A 208 17.48 26.94 6.83
CA ASN A 208 17.10 25.69 6.20
C ASN A 208 15.58 25.67 5.94
N GLY A 209 15.14 24.83 5.00
CA GLY A 209 13.74 24.47 4.81
C GLY A 209 13.14 23.83 6.06
N LEU A 210 11.82 23.98 6.26
CA LEU A 210 11.16 23.51 7.49
C LEU A 210 11.32 22.00 7.71
N PHE A 211 11.18 21.22 6.63
CA PHE A 211 11.33 19.77 6.70
C PHE A 211 12.76 19.37 7.08
N THR A 212 13.76 19.86 6.35
CA THR A 212 15.17 19.57 6.63
C THR A 212 15.59 20.04 8.01
N GLY A 213 15.16 21.22 8.43
CA GLY A 213 15.43 21.75 9.77
C GLY A 213 14.95 20.82 10.89
N GLU A 214 13.80 20.16 10.73
CA GLU A 214 13.33 19.16 11.69
C GLU A 214 14.00 17.80 11.50
N LEU A 215 14.24 17.36 10.27
CA LEU A 215 14.91 16.10 9.96
C LEU A 215 16.28 16.00 10.64
N VAL A 216 17.15 16.99 10.46
CA VAL A 216 18.50 16.97 11.06
C VAL A 216 18.49 16.98 12.58
N LYS A 217 17.43 17.50 13.21
CA LYS A 217 17.24 17.42 14.68
C LYS A 217 16.83 16.02 15.10
N GLN A 218 15.85 15.43 14.41
CA GLN A 218 15.30 14.12 14.79
C GLN A 218 16.29 12.96 14.52
N MET A 219 17.08 13.02 13.44
CA MET A 219 18.08 11.98 13.11
C MET A 219 19.15 11.82 14.19
N LYS A 220 19.46 12.89 14.92
CA LYS A 220 20.49 12.90 15.98
C LYS A 220 20.00 12.29 17.29
N ILE A 221 18.71 12.01 17.43
CA ILE A 221 18.15 11.45 18.67
C ILE A 221 18.49 9.96 18.73
N PRO A 222 19.28 9.51 19.72
CA PRO A 222 19.73 8.13 19.77
C PRO A 222 18.58 7.16 20.05
N GLY A 223 18.63 5.98 19.42
CA GLY A 223 17.71 4.89 19.66
C GLY A 223 16.33 5.03 19.02
N LEU A 224 16.12 6.03 18.15
CA LEU A 224 14.91 6.11 17.35
C LEU A 224 15.02 5.26 16.08
N LYS A 225 13.98 4.46 15.82
CA LYS A 225 13.79 3.77 14.55
C LYS A 225 13.56 4.78 13.43
N LEU A 226 13.93 4.44 12.21
CA LEU A 226 13.72 5.26 11.02
C LEU A 226 12.28 5.81 10.95
N GLU A 227 11.28 4.95 11.04
CA GLU A 227 9.88 5.34 10.92
C GLU A 227 9.44 6.29 12.04
N GLU A 228 10.03 6.14 13.23
CA GLU A 228 9.75 7.03 14.36
C GLU A 228 10.43 8.40 14.18
N VAL A 229 11.63 8.45 13.59
CA VAL A 229 12.29 9.71 13.19
C VAL A 229 11.37 10.47 12.23
N PHE A 230 10.93 9.83 11.13
CA PHE A 230 10.10 10.49 10.13
C PHE A 230 8.68 10.81 10.62
N LYS A 231 8.10 9.98 11.49
CA LYS A 231 6.84 10.31 12.18
C LYS A 231 6.97 11.59 13.01
N ARG A 232 8.07 11.77 13.74
CA ARG A 232 8.33 12.98 14.53
C ARG A 232 8.56 14.20 13.63
N VAL A 233 9.30 14.05 12.54
CA VAL A 233 9.46 15.10 11.53
C VAL A 233 8.09 15.54 11.01
N ARG A 234 7.21 14.60 10.63
CA ARG A 234 5.85 14.90 10.17
C ARG A 234 5.06 15.72 11.20
N ILE A 235 5.04 15.28 12.45
CA ILE A 235 4.34 15.99 13.54
C ILE A 235 4.86 17.42 13.67
N ARG A 236 6.19 17.61 13.75
CA ARG A 236 6.80 18.94 13.93
C ARG A 236 6.59 19.87 12.75
N VAL A 237 6.70 19.36 11.53
CA VAL A 237 6.47 20.15 10.31
C VAL A 237 5.00 20.55 10.21
N GLN A 238 4.07 19.64 10.53
CA GLN A 238 2.64 19.94 10.52
C GLN A 238 2.28 20.98 11.59
N GLU A 239 2.82 20.86 12.80
CA GLU A 239 2.65 21.83 13.90
C GLU A 239 3.15 23.22 13.48
N GLN A 240 4.41 23.33 13.03
CA GLN A 240 5.05 24.61 12.71
C GLN A 240 4.47 25.27 11.45
N SER A 241 4.02 24.47 10.48
CA SER A 241 3.35 24.97 9.28
C SER A 241 1.86 25.26 9.48
N ARG A 242 1.31 24.96 10.67
CA ARG A 242 -0.14 25.03 10.97
C ARG A 242 -0.97 24.21 9.98
N GLY A 243 -0.48 23.00 9.66
CA GLY A 243 -1.13 22.08 8.72
C GLY A 243 -0.90 22.36 7.24
N LYS A 244 -0.18 23.44 6.88
CA LYS A 244 0.06 23.80 5.47
C LYS A 244 1.05 22.87 4.76
N GLN A 245 1.92 22.20 5.50
CA GLN A 245 2.89 21.24 4.98
C GLN A 245 2.77 19.95 5.79
N VAL A 246 2.56 18.84 5.08
CA VAL A 246 2.39 17.51 5.69
C VAL A 246 3.35 16.54 5.02
N PRO A 247 4.50 16.22 5.64
CA PRO A 247 5.42 15.23 5.10
C PRO A 247 4.76 13.85 4.93
N TRP A 248 5.16 13.14 3.88
CA TRP A 248 4.60 11.83 3.52
C TRP A 248 5.71 10.81 3.35
N ASP A 249 5.47 9.56 3.73
CA ASP A 249 6.44 8.46 3.54
C ASP A 249 5.78 7.19 3.03
N ALA A 250 6.59 6.35 2.38
CA ALA A 250 6.26 5.01 1.93
C ALA A 250 7.41 4.07 2.32
N SER A 251 7.09 2.87 2.82
CA SER A 251 8.09 1.93 3.32
C SER A 251 7.79 0.50 2.85
N SER A 252 8.84 -0.21 2.46
CA SER A 252 8.87 -1.66 2.23
C SER A 252 9.91 -2.35 3.12
N LEU A 253 10.38 -1.67 4.17
CA LEU A 253 11.41 -2.18 5.08
C LEU A 253 10.91 -3.38 5.90
N THR A 254 11.78 -4.37 6.07
CA THR A 254 11.53 -5.58 6.86
C THR A 254 12.35 -5.64 8.15
N GLY A 255 13.38 -4.80 8.29
CA GLY A 255 14.27 -4.72 9.46
C GLY A 255 14.30 -3.33 10.10
N ASP A 256 14.91 -3.22 11.27
CA ASP A 256 15.05 -1.94 11.97
C ASP A 256 16.34 -1.20 11.56
N PHE A 257 16.23 0.11 11.37
CA PHE A 257 17.37 1.03 11.22
C PHE A 257 17.32 2.19 12.23
N TYR A 258 18.49 2.59 12.71
CA TYR A 258 18.66 3.68 13.67
C TYR A 258 19.75 4.61 13.15
N PHE A 259 19.44 5.90 13.03
CA PHE A 259 20.43 6.91 12.62
C PHE A 259 21.51 7.07 13.69
N ALA A 260 21.11 7.32 14.93
CA ALA A 260 21.98 7.55 16.07
C ALA A 260 21.82 6.46 17.14
N GLY A 261 22.95 6.00 17.70
CA GLY A 261 23.00 5.00 18.77
C GLY A 261 22.67 3.57 18.32
N ARG A 262 23.28 2.59 18.99
CA ARG A 262 22.77 1.20 18.99
C ARG A 262 21.79 1.07 20.15
N ARG A 263 20.88 0.08 20.09
CA ARG A 263 19.94 -0.27 21.17
C ARG A 263 20.50 0.12 22.54
N PRO A 264 19.78 0.88 23.40
CA PRO A 264 20.26 1.12 24.75
C PRO A 264 20.52 -0.22 25.45
N HIS A 265 21.79 -0.44 25.81
CA HIS A 265 22.26 -1.64 26.48
C HIS A 265 21.54 -1.74 27.83
N GLN A 266 20.68 -2.73 28.00
CA GLN A 266 20.21 -3.15 29.32
C GLN A 266 21.13 -4.28 29.80
N PRO A 267 21.63 -4.25 31.05
CA PRO A 267 22.40 -5.35 31.60
C PRO A 267 21.53 -6.61 31.64
N GLU A 268 22.10 -7.70 31.14
CA GLU A 268 21.47 -9.01 31.05
C GLU A 268 21.35 -9.64 32.45
N PRO A 269 20.15 -9.99 32.94
CA PRO A 269 20.03 -10.76 34.17
C PRO A 269 20.43 -12.21 33.90
N LYS A 270 21.26 -12.78 34.79
CA LYS A 270 21.68 -14.19 34.75
C LYS A 270 20.48 -15.14 34.56
N PRO A 271 20.63 -16.22 33.78
CA PRO A 271 19.53 -17.14 33.50
C PRO A 271 19.10 -17.87 34.78
N PRO A 272 17.80 -18.00 35.07
CA PRO A 272 17.32 -19.01 36.00
C PRO A 272 17.44 -20.38 35.34
N ASN A 273 17.87 -21.37 36.12
CA ASN A 273 17.95 -22.77 35.72
C ASN A 273 16.65 -23.23 35.04
N THR A 274 16.81 -23.76 33.83
CA THR A 274 15.83 -24.55 33.11
C THR A 274 15.36 -25.71 33.99
N THR A 275 14.09 -25.70 34.37
CA THR A 275 13.39 -26.95 34.65
C THR A 275 12.52 -27.24 33.45
N THR A 276 12.82 -28.36 32.81
CA THR A 276 12.11 -28.99 31.70
C THR A 276 10.61 -28.98 31.94
N ARG A 277 9.87 -28.26 31.11
CA ARG A 277 8.46 -28.58 30.84
C ARG A 277 8.33 -28.95 29.38
N THR A 278 7.99 -30.21 29.18
CA THR A 278 7.68 -30.87 27.92
C THR A 278 6.75 -29.99 27.09
N THR A 279 7.17 -29.71 25.86
CA THR A 279 6.39 -29.07 24.81
C THR A 279 5.14 -29.90 24.52
N PRO A 280 3.91 -29.35 24.67
CA PRO A 280 2.86 -29.72 23.75
C PRO A 280 3.20 -29.10 22.40
N GLN A 281 3.01 -29.85 21.33
CA GLN A 281 2.90 -29.32 19.97
C GLN A 281 1.99 -28.07 19.97
N PRO A 282 2.29 -27.01 19.20
CA PRO A 282 1.35 -25.92 19.02
C PRO A 282 0.12 -26.49 18.33
N VAL A 283 -0.97 -26.64 19.09
CA VAL A 283 -2.30 -26.72 18.49
C VAL A 283 -2.52 -25.33 17.92
N ALA A 284 -2.62 -25.23 16.58
CA ALA A 284 -3.06 -24.00 15.94
C ALA A 284 -4.36 -23.56 16.63
N PRO A 285 -4.49 -22.32 17.11
CA PRO A 285 -5.72 -21.91 17.74
C PRO A 285 -6.83 -22.04 16.69
N ASP A 286 -7.89 -22.79 17.02
CA ASP A 286 -9.16 -22.71 16.31
C ASP A 286 -9.50 -21.22 16.20
N HIS A 287 -9.71 -20.70 14.98
CA HIS A 287 -10.07 -19.31 14.72
C HIS A 287 -11.60 -19.18 14.75
N PRO A 288 -12.27 -18.92 15.89
CA PRO A 288 -13.72 -19.08 15.99
C PRO A 288 -14.48 -17.86 15.46
N PHE A 289 -13.86 -17.00 14.65
CA PHE A 289 -14.35 -15.66 14.37
C PHE A 289 -14.34 -15.25 12.90
N LEU A 290 -14.50 -16.17 11.96
CA LEU A 290 -15.08 -15.81 10.66
C LEU A 290 -16.43 -16.52 10.54
N THR A 291 -17.51 -15.74 10.62
CA THR A 291 -18.89 -16.23 10.52
C THR A 291 -19.16 -16.82 9.14
N ALA A 292 -20.19 -17.67 9.07
CA ALA A 292 -20.66 -18.42 7.89
C ALA A 292 -20.36 -17.73 6.54
N GLY A 293 -19.54 -18.37 5.71
CA GLY A 293 -19.20 -17.90 4.36
C GLY A 293 -17.73 -17.58 4.11
N CYS A 294 -16.88 -17.72 5.12
CA CYS A 294 -15.44 -17.59 5.00
C CYS A 294 -14.75 -18.87 5.48
N ASP A 295 -13.64 -19.24 4.84
CA ASP A 295 -12.77 -20.32 5.30
C ASP A 295 -12.23 -19.96 6.70
N GLU A 296 -12.34 -20.89 7.65
CA GLU A 296 -11.90 -20.72 9.04
C GLU A 296 -10.40 -20.45 9.15
N THR A 297 -9.61 -20.79 8.12
CA THR A 297 -8.17 -20.56 8.05
C THR A 297 -7.77 -19.25 7.36
N ALA A 298 -8.74 -18.51 6.78
CA ALA A 298 -8.44 -17.31 6.03
C ALA A 298 -8.13 -16.10 6.93
N LEU A 299 -7.06 -15.37 6.64
CA LEU A 299 -6.69 -14.13 7.36
C LEU A 299 -7.57 -12.92 6.97
N ALA A 300 -8.28 -13.02 5.85
CA ALA A 300 -9.29 -12.05 5.43
C ALA A 300 -10.27 -12.71 4.47
N CYS A 301 -11.51 -12.21 4.45
CA CYS A 301 -12.53 -12.69 3.55
C CYS A 301 -13.54 -11.59 3.20
N ILE A 302 -14.28 -11.82 2.11
CA ILE A 302 -15.36 -10.96 1.65
C ILE A 302 -16.69 -11.61 2.01
N ASP A 303 -17.46 -10.94 2.87
CA ASP A 303 -18.84 -11.31 3.13
C ASP A 303 -19.73 -10.54 2.15
N TRP A 304 -20.17 -11.25 1.11
CA TRP A 304 -20.98 -10.69 0.03
C TRP A 304 -22.43 -10.42 0.43
N ASP A 305 -22.93 -11.11 1.45
CA ASP A 305 -24.27 -10.86 2.02
C ASP A 305 -24.27 -9.50 2.72
N ARG A 306 -23.33 -9.33 3.66
CA ARG A 306 -23.19 -8.08 4.42
C ARG A 306 -22.46 -6.97 3.66
N GLN A 307 -21.87 -7.27 2.50
CA GLN A 307 -21.08 -6.36 1.68
C GLN A 307 -19.91 -5.73 2.45
N VAL A 308 -19.18 -6.57 3.19
CA VAL A 308 -18.03 -6.16 4.00
C VAL A 308 -16.80 -7.00 3.71
N VAL A 309 -15.62 -6.40 3.84
CA VAL A 309 -14.38 -7.14 4.04
C VAL A 309 -14.16 -7.31 5.53
N MET A 310 -13.85 -8.54 5.94
CA MET A 310 -13.44 -8.87 7.29
C MET A 310 -11.99 -9.33 7.24
N ALA A 311 -11.20 -8.89 8.21
CA ALA A 311 -9.81 -9.32 8.31
C ALA A 311 -9.39 -9.49 9.77
N VAL A 312 -8.52 -10.46 9.98
CA VAL A 312 -7.84 -10.73 11.23
C VAL A 312 -6.40 -10.28 11.09
N GLY A 313 -5.84 -9.74 12.15
CA GLY A 313 -4.42 -9.43 12.20
C GLY A 313 -3.84 -9.67 13.58
N SER A 314 -2.59 -10.11 13.58
CA SER A 314 -1.90 -10.54 14.80
C SER A 314 -0.72 -9.63 15.09
N GLY A 315 -0.46 -9.38 16.37
CA GLY A 315 0.56 -8.45 16.81
C GLY A 315 1.22 -8.91 18.09
N ALA A 316 2.52 -9.14 18.01
CA ALA A 316 3.35 -9.37 19.18
C ALA A 316 3.69 -8.03 19.86
N PRO A 317 3.83 -7.99 21.20
CA PRO A 317 4.23 -6.79 21.89
C PRO A 317 5.66 -6.40 21.50
N SER A 318 5.93 -5.10 21.45
CA SER A 318 7.28 -4.64 21.15
C SER A 318 8.24 -5.09 22.24
N ARG A 319 9.36 -5.71 21.84
CA ARG A 319 10.45 -6.11 22.76
C ARG A 319 11.00 -4.94 23.58
N SER A 320 10.82 -3.69 23.15
CA SER A 320 11.26 -2.48 23.88
C SER A 320 10.20 -1.92 24.86
N ALA A 321 8.98 -2.45 24.87
CA ALA A 321 7.92 -2.01 25.75
C ALA A 321 8.10 -2.56 27.17
N LYS A 322 8.45 -1.68 28.11
CA LYS A 322 8.80 -2.04 29.50
C LYS A 322 7.61 -2.25 30.44
N THR A 323 6.43 -1.74 30.09
CA THR A 323 5.22 -1.84 30.93
C THR A 323 4.18 -2.70 30.24
N ARG A 324 3.37 -3.44 31.01
CA ARG A 324 2.25 -4.25 30.49
C ARG A 324 1.32 -3.43 29.59
N ALA A 325 1.03 -2.20 29.99
CA ALA A 325 0.23 -1.26 29.19
C ALA A 325 0.88 -0.92 27.83
N ARG A 326 2.20 -0.67 27.79
CA ARG A 326 2.91 -0.39 26.52
C ARG A 326 3.04 -1.63 25.65
N LYS A 327 3.24 -2.80 26.23
CA LYS A 327 3.28 -4.08 25.51
C LYS A 327 1.95 -4.34 24.81
N ALA A 328 0.84 -4.25 25.56
CA ALA A 328 -0.51 -4.37 25.01
C ALA A 328 -0.80 -3.33 23.92
N ALA A 329 -0.40 -2.07 24.11
CA ALA A 329 -0.63 -1.01 23.13
C ALA A 329 0.17 -1.22 21.82
N THR A 330 1.42 -1.69 21.92
CA THR A 330 2.26 -1.96 20.73
C THR A 330 1.80 -3.20 19.99
N ALA A 331 1.48 -4.29 20.69
CA ALA A 331 0.86 -5.49 20.14
C ALA A 331 -0.42 -5.14 19.37
N LYS A 332 -1.32 -4.37 20.00
CA LYS A 332 -2.57 -3.91 19.38
C LYS A 332 -2.33 -3.09 18.11
N ARG A 333 -1.30 -2.23 18.10
CA ARG A 333 -0.96 -1.43 16.91
C ARG A 333 -0.46 -2.29 15.76
N ILE A 334 0.36 -3.29 16.04
CA ILE A 334 0.89 -4.23 15.03
C ILE A 334 -0.24 -5.08 14.47
N ALA A 335 -1.09 -5.64 15.34
CA ALA A 335 -2.27 -6.41 14.95
C ALA A 335 -3.20 -5.63 14.01
N LYS A 336 -3.41 -4.32 14.26
CA LYS A 336 -4.19 -3.48 13.33
C LYS A 336 -3.55 -3.30 11.97
N LEU A 337 -2.22 -3.13 11.91
CA LEU A 337 -1.50 -2.97 10.65
C LEU A 337 -1.55 -4.25 9.83
N ASP A 338 -1.39 -5.40 10.49
CA ASP A 338 -1.50 -6.71 9.88
C ASP A 338 -2.92 -6.96 9.33
N ALA A 339 -3.95 -6.66 10.13
CA ALA A 339 -5.34 -6.79 9.70
C ALA A 339 -5.67 -5.90 8.49
N ALA A 340 -5.15 -4.66 8.47
CA ALA A 340 -5.33 -3.76 7.33
C ALA A 340 -4.63 -4.27 6.06
N ARG A 341 -3.46 -4.92 6.20
CA ARG A 341 -2.76 -5.57 5.07
C ARG A 341 -3.56 -6.75 4.54
N ASN A 342 -4.05 -7.62 5.42
CA ASN A 342 -4.84 -8.79 5.05
C ASN A 342 -6.14 -8.36 4.35
N ALA A 343 -6.83 -7.34 4.86
CA ALA A 343 -8.00 -6.75 4.22
C ALA A 343 -7.68 -6.19 2.83
N LEU A 344 -6.54 -5.51 2.66
CA LEU A 344 -6.16 -4.95 1.36
C LEU A 344 -5.93 -6.05 0.32
N GLU A 345 -5.28 -7.16 0.69
CA GLU A 345 -5.07 -8.28 -0.22
C GLU A 345 -6.39 -8.94 -0.63
N ALA A 346 -7.32 -9.12 0.31
CA ALA A 346 -8.66 -9.61 -0.02
C ALA A 346 -9.41 -8.64 -0.97
N VAL A 347 -9.37 -7.33 -0.67
CA VAL A 347 -10.03 -6.31 -1.50
C VAL A 347 -9.43 -6.25 -2.91
N LYS A 348 -8.11 -6.41 -3.09
CA LYS A 348 -7.48 -6.47 -4.42
C LYS A 348 -8.06 -7.60 -5.29
N GLY A 349 -8.45 -8.72 -4.68
CA GLY A 349 -9.03 -9.87 -5.36
C GLY A 349 -10.49 -9.69 -5.79
N ILE A 350 -11.18 -8.66 -5.33
CA ILE A 350 -12.59 -8.41 -5.65
C ILE A 350 -12.73 -8.13 -7.16
N ASN A 351 -13.64 -8.85 -7.80
CA ASN A 351 -14.05 -8.58 -9.16
C ASN A 351 -14.88 -7.28 -9.19
N LEU A 352 -14.49 -6.33 -10.03
CA LEU A 352 -15.33 -5.18 -10.35
C LEU A 352 -16.37 -5.60 -11.40
N THR A 353 -15.92 -6.29 -12.45
CA THR A 353 -16.74 -6.84 -13.54
C THR A 353 -16.29 -8.27 -13.85
N SER A 354 -16.92 -8.93 -14.82
CA SER A 354 -16.47 -10.25 -15.33
C SER A 354 -15.11 -10.23 -16.05
N THR A 355 -14.52 -9.06 -16.28
CA THR A 355 -13.25 -8.87 -16.97
C THR A 355 -12.20 -8.13 -16.14
N SER A 356 -12.56 -7.55 -15.00
CA SER A 356 -11.65 -6.69 -14.22
C SER A 356 -11.79 -6.90 -12.72
N THR A 357 -10.68 -6.70 -12.02
CA THR A 357 -10.61 -6.68 -10.55
C THR A 357 -10.25 -5.29 -10.05
N ILE A 358 -10.38 -5.09 -8.74
CA ILE A 358 -9.84 -3.90 -8.08
C ILE A 358 -8.32 -3.81 -8.30
N ARG A 359 -7.60 -4.94 -8.27
CA ARG A 359 -6.16 -4.96 -8.57
C ARG A 359 -5.87 -4.39 -9.97
N ASP A 360 -6.66 -4.76 -10.98
CA ASP A 360 -6.48 -4.26 -12.35
C ASP A 360 -6.74 -2.76 -12.43
N SER A 361 -7.77 -2.25 -11.73
CA SER A 361 -7.97 -0.81 -11.64
C SER A 361 -6.84 -0.09 -10.92
N MET A 362 -6.26 -0.70 -9.87
CA MET A 362 -5.08 -0.13 -9.21
C MET A 362 -3.86 -0.04 -10.16
N LEU A 363 -3.72 -0.94 -11.14
CA LEU A 363 -2.65 -0.85 -12.13
C LEU A 363 -2.82 0.35 -13.07
N GLY A 364 -4.08 0.74 -13.34
CA GLY A 364 -4.40 1.91 -14.17
C GLY A 364 -4.36 3.25 -13.42
N ASP A 365 -4.66 3.23 -12.11
CA ASP A 365 -4.65 4.43 -11.26
C ASP A 365 -4.24 4.07 -9.81
N ASP A 366 -2.97 4.34 -9.49
CA ASP A 366 -2.41 4.08 -8.16
C ASP A 366 -3.10 4.89 -7.04
N THR A 367 -3.87 5.95 -7.35
CA THR A 367 -4.66 6.68 -6.33
C THR A 367 -5.74 5.83 -5.70
N ILE A 368 -6.21 4.79 -6.39
CA ILE A 368 -7.19 3.82 -5.87
C ILE A 368 -6.57 3.05 -4.70
N ARG A 369 -5.34 2.56 -4.88
CA ARG A 369 -4.60 1.83 -3.83
C ARG A 369 -4.38 2.71 -2.61
N VAL A 370 -3.94 3.96 -2.83
CA VAL A 370 -3.67 4.92 -1.76
C VAL A 370 -4.93 5.23 -0.96
N LYS A 371 -6.06 5.50 -1.64
CA LYS A 371 -7.35 5.77 -0.98
C LYS A 371 -7.86 4.56 -0.20
N LEU A 372 -7.72 3.35 -0.75
CA LEU A 372 -8.12 2.12 -0.06
C LEU A 372 -7.28 1.85 1.18
N GLN A 373 -5.95 1.97 1.09
CA GLN A 373 -5.05 1.84 2.23
C GLN A 373 -5.38 2.85 3.33
N GLY A 374 -5.59 4.12 2.97
CA GLY A 374 -5.97 5.17 3.93
C GLY A 374 -7.24 4.83 4.70
N LYS A 375 -8.26 4.29 4.02
CA LYS A 375 -9.51 3.84 4.67
C LYS A 375 -9.31 2.59 5.53
N LEU A 376 -8.55 1.61 5.05
CA LEU A 376 -8.28 0.36 5.77
C LEU A 376 -7.48 0.57 7.07
N PHE A 377 -6.60 1.59 7.12
CA PHE A 377 -5.93 1.95 8.37
C PHE A 377 -6.84 2.64 9.40
N GLY A 378 -7.96 3.20 8.94
CA GLY A 378 -8.95 3.88 9.79
C GLY A 378 -10.01 2.96 10.39
N LEU A 379 -9.93 1.65 10.15
CA LEU A 379 -11.01 0.73 10.51
C LEU A 379 -11.22 0.58 12.01
N ARG A 380 -12.50 0.50 12.38
CA ARG A 380 -12.90 0.20 13.74
C ARG A 380 -12.57 -1.26 14.06
N THR A 381 -11.96 -1.46 15.21
CA THR A 381 -11.74 -2.78 15.77
C THR A 381 -13.07 -3.34 16.27
N LEU A 382 -13.49 -4.49 15.76
CA LEU A 382 -14.70 -5.18 16.23
C LEU A 382 -14.41 -6.05 17.46
N ALA A 383 -13.30 -6.80 17.41
CA ALA A 383 -12.89 -7.68 18.49
C ALA A 383 -11.38 -7.53 18.75
N THR A 384 -10.97 -7.75 20.00
CA THR A 384 -9.57 -7.82 20.39
C THR A 384 -9.41 -8.98 21.36
N GLN A 385 -8.54 -9.92 21.03
CA GLN A 385 -8.16 -11.03 21.88
C GLN A 385 -6.74 -10.85 22.36
N TYR A 386 -6.52 -11.08 23.66
CA TYR A 386 -5.22 -11.03 24.30
C TYR A 386 -4.83 -12.45 24.70
N TYR A 387 -3.60 -12.84 24.38
CA TYR A 387 -3.08 -14.16 24.70
C TYR A 387 -2.10 -14.10 25.89
N ASP A 388 -1.84 -15.26 26.50
CA ASP A 388 -0.94 -15.41 27.65
C ASP A 388 0.51 -15.06 27.31
N ASP A 389 0.90 -15.22 26.04
CA ASP A 389 2.20 -14.82 25.51
C ASP A 389 2.32 -13.31 25.22
N GLU A 390 1.35 -12.52 25.70
CA GLU A 390 1.21 -11.08 25.52
C GLU A 390 0.92 -10.63 24.07
N SER A 391 0.74 -11.56 23.13
CA SER A 391 0.30 -11.25 21.77
C SER A 391 -1.17 -10.84 21.74
N VAL A 392 -1.54 -10.13 20.67
CA VAL A 392 -2.89 -9.60 20.45
C VAL A 392 -3.34 -9.97 19.06
N GLU A 393 -4.58 -10.43 18.95
CA GLU A 393 -5.27 -10.58 17.68
C GLU A 393 -6.45 -9.62 17.61
N ILE A 394 -6.69 -9.05 16.44
CA ILE A 394 -7.74 -8.08 16.20
C ILE A 394 -8.53 -8.48 14.97
N ARG A 395 -9.86 -8.41 15.09
CA ARG A 395 -10.77 -8.45 13.95
C ARG A 395 -11.20 -7.04 13.56
N VAL A 396 -11.07 -6.72 12.28
CA VAL A 396 -11.60 -5.51 11.65
C VAL A 396 -12.64 -5.87 10.61
N GLU A 397 -13.54 -4.93 10.35
CA GLU A 397 -14.55 -5.02 9.30
C GLU A 397 -14.68 -3.67 8.62
N ALA A 398 -14.92 -3.68 7.32
CA ALA A 398 -15.13 -2.49 6.51
C ALA A 398 -16.19 -2.73 5.45
N SER A 399 -17.07 -1.75 5.24
CA SER A 399 -18.01 -1.81 4.11
C SER A 399 -17.27 -1.68 2.78
N LEU A 400 -17.53 -2.61 1.85
CA LEU A 400 -17.01 -2.55 0.50
C LEU A 400 -17.46 -1.28 -0.23
N ARG A 401 -18.69 -0.83 0.03
CA ARG A 401 -19.26 0.40 -0.56
C ARG A 401 -18.52 1.66 -0.12
N GLU A 402 -18.09 1.69 1.15
CA GLU A 402 -17.30 2.80 1.66
C GLU A 402 -15.86 2.74 1.16
N LEU A 403 -15.30 1.54 1.02
CA LEU A 403 -13.94 1.35 0.54
C LEU A 403 -13.81 1.71 -0.95
N ILE A 404 -14.65 1.10 -1.78
CA ILE A 404 -14.58 1.11 -3.24
C ILE A 404 -15.28 2.38 -3.77
N PRO A 405 -14.54 3.33 -4.36
CA PRO A 405 -15.16 4.56 -4.84
C PRO A 405 -16.13 4.27 -5.99
N PRO A 406 -17.30 4.94 -6.05
CA PRO A 406 -18.29 4.74 -7.11
C PRO A 406 -17.75 5.00 -8.53
N THR A 407 -16.67 5.76 -8.67
CA THR A 407 -16.00 5.99 -9.95
C THR A 407 -15.45 4.71 -10.57
N LEU A 408 -15.14 3.68 -9.79
CA LEU A 408 -14.73 2.36 -10.29
C LEU A 408 -15.88 1.52 -10.85
N LEU A 409 -17.11 1.92 -10.56
CA LEU A 409 -18.31 1.24 -11.03
C LEU A 409 -18.88 1.91 -12.30
N LYS A 410 -18.36 3.09 -12.66
CA LYS A 410 -18.73 3.78 -13.91
C LYS A 410 -18.03 3.12 -15.10
N PRO A 411 -18.67 3.09 -16.29
CA PRO A 411 -18.01 2.65 -17.51
C PRO A 411 -16.74 3.45 -17.76
N ILE A 412 -15.63 2.78 -18.07
CA ILE A 412 -14.43 3.44 -18.60
C ILE A 412 -14.81 3.98 -20.00
N PRO A 413 -14.53 5.24 -20.36
CA PRO A 413 -15.01 5.89 -21.59
C PRO A 413 -14.45 5.34 -22.93
N SER A 414 -14.00 4.09 -22.99
CA SER A 414 -13.41 3.49 -24.19
C SER A 414 -14.17 2.27 -24.73
N GLN A 415 -15.30 1.89 -24.14
CA GLN A 415 -16.27 1.08 -24.87
C GLN A 415 -17.13 2.01 -25.72
N PRO A 416 -17.33 1.71 -27.02
CA PRO A 416 -18.21 2.50 -27.87
C PRO A 416 -19.53 2.66 -27.13
N THR A 417 -19.99 3.90 -27.05
CA THR A 417 -21.33 4.23 -26.57
C THR A 417 -22.28 3.18 -27.13
N GLU A 418 -22.94 2.46 -26.24
CA GLU A 418 -24.14 1.68 -26.53
C GLU A 418 -25.20 2.65 -27.04
N THR A 419 -25.03 3.04 -28.30
CA THR A 419 -26.05 3.71 -29.10
C THR A 419 -27.13 2.69 -29.33
N ASP A 420 -28.33 3.09 -28.93
CA ASP A 420 -29.60 2.47 -29.28
C ASP A 420 -29.79 1.06 -28.72
N ASN A 421 -30.63 0.98 -27.68
CA ASN A 421 -31.49 -0.19 -27.50
C ASN A 421 -32.01 -0.58 -28.89
N PRO A 422 -31.63 -1.74 -29.46
CA PRO A 422 -32.27 -2.19 -30.67
C PRO A 422 -33.74 -2.32 -30.32
N ALA A 423 -34.62 -1.75 -31.15
CA ALA A 423 -36.05 -2.01 -31.08
C ALA A 423 -36.22 -3.53 -30.95
N VAL A 424 -36.72 -3.97 -29.80
CA VAL A 424 -36.94 -5.38 -29.50
C VAL A 424 -37.98 -5.86 -30.51
N ASN A 425 -37.53 -6.56 -31.56
CA ASN A 425 -38.43 -7.35 -32.39
C ASN A 425 -39.17 -8.29 -31.45
N ASP A 426 -40.50 -8.34 -31.56
CA ASP A 426 -41.38 -9.17 -30.74
C ASP A 426 -40.92 -10.63 -30.77
N VAL A 427 -40.08 -11.00 -29.79
CA VAL A 427 -39.79 -12.39 -29.48
C VAL A 427 -41.02 -12.90 -28.74
N ALA A 428 -41.69 -13.87 -29.35
CA ALA A 428 -42.77 -14.64 -28.74
C ALA A 428 -42.23 -15.40 -27.53
N GLY A 429 -42.13 -14.72 -26.39
CA GLY A 429 -41.60 -15.24 -25.13
C GLY A 429 -42.05 -14.44 -23.90
N ALA A 430 -42.85 -13.38 -24.08
CA ALA A 430 -43.40 -12.60 -22.96
C ALA A 430 -44.45 -13.36 -22.14
N ASP A 431 -44.85 -14.57 -22.54
CA ASP A 431 -45.94 -15.33 -21.91
C ASP A 431 -45.59 -15.92 -20.54
N ILE A 432 -44.33 -15.86 -20.10
CA ILE A 432 -43.89 -16.43 -18.81
C ILE A 432 -43.90 -15.39 -17.67
N ILE A 433 -43.84 -14.10 -18.00
CA ILE A 433 -43.83 -13.01 -17.01
C ILE A 433 -45.13 -12.21 -17.15
N ASP A 434 -45.90 -12.13 -16.07
CA ASP A 434 -47.12 -11.31 -16.04
C ASP A 434 -46.74 -9.82 -16.06
N LEU A 435 -46.85 -9.19 -17.24
CA LEU A 435 -46.52 -7.78 -17.46
C LEU A 435 -47.54 -6.81 -16.83
N THR A 436 -48.70 -7.31 -16.39
CA THR A 436 -49.73 -6.48 -15.75
C THR A 436 -49.44 -6.25 -14.26
N GLN A 437 -48.60 -7.10 -13.66
CA GLN A 437 -48.19 -6.97 -12.28
C GLN A 437 -47.10 -5.90 -12.10
N THR A 438 -47.16 -5.25 -10.94
CA THR A 438 -46.06 -4.40 -10.48
C THR A 438 -45.08 -5.26 -9.68
N TYR A 439 -43.83 -5.25 -10.10
CA TYR A 439 -42.76 -5.94 -9.40
C TYR A 439 -41.93 -4.94 -8.58
N THR A 440 -41.55 -5.36 -7.38
CA THR A 440 -40.79 -4.53 -6.43
C THR A 440 -39.29 -4.66 -6.62
N GLY A 441 -38.84 -5.68 -7.34
CA GLY A 441 -37.43 -6.00 -7.57
C GLY A 441 -37.26 -7.24 -8.45
N LEU A 442 -36.00 -7.62 -8.69
CA LEU A 442 -35.61 -8.83 -9.38
C LEU A 442 -34.78 -9.71 -8.44
N VAL A 443 -35.11 -10.99 -8.38
CA VAL A 443 -34.33 -12.02 -7.69
C VAL A 443 -33.87 -13.02 -8.75
N VAL A 444 -32.56 -13.20 -8.88
CA VAL A 444 -31.97 -14.18 -9.79
C VAL A 444 -31.36 -15.31 -8.98
N ASN A 445 -31.90 -16.51 -9.14
CA ASN A 445 -31.33 -17.71 -8.54
C ASN A 445 -30.12 -18.17 -9.37
N ALA A 446 -28.93 -18.09 -8.79
CA ALA A 446 -27.65 -18.46 -9.40
C ALA A 446 -26.99 -19.65 -8.69
N LYS A 447 -27.78 -20.49 -8.01
CA LYS A 447 -27.25 -21.72 -7.40
C LYS A 447 -26.83 -22.74 -8.46
N GLY A 448 -25.71 -23.40 -8.23
CA GLY A 448 -25.21 -24.49 -9.07
C GLY A 448 -24.59 -24.08 -10.40
N ILE A 449 -24.35 -22.78 -10.64
CA ILE A 449 -23.72 -22.27 -11.89
C ILE A 449 -22.31 -21.71 -11.68
N ASP A 450 -21.72 -21.95 -10.51
CA ASP A 450 -20.40 -21.48 -10.09
C ASP A 450 -20.17 -19.96 -10.29
N LEU A 451 -21.20 -19.16 -10.03
CA LEU A 451 -21.10 -17.70 -10.17
C LEU A 451 -20.08 -17.14 -9.17
N VAL A 452 -19.13 -16.35 -9.67
CA VAL A 452 -18.18 -15.61 -8.84
C VAL A 452 -18.71 -14.18 -8.64
N PRO A 453 -18.97 -13.74 -7.40
CA PRO A 453 -19.52 -12.41 -7.16
C PRO A 453 -18.62 -11.27 -7.66
N ALA A 454 -19.24 -10.15 -8.01
CA ALA A 454 -18.58 -8.93 -8.44
C ALA A 454 -19.34 -7.69 -7.95
N MET A 455 -18.67 -6.53 -7.98
CA MET A 455 -19.29 -5.26 -7.58
C MET A 455 -20.31 -4.75 -8.62
N ALA A 456 -20.08 -5.05 -9.90
CA ALA A 456 -20.91 -4.64 -11.03
C ALA A 456 -21.10 -5.81 -12.01
N PRO A 457 -21.83 -6.88 -11.61
CA PRO A 457 -22.17 -7.97 -12.52
C PRO A 457 -23.18 -7.50 -13.57
N ARG A 458 -23.27 -8.24 -14.68
CA ARG A 458 -24.32 -8.08 -15.68
C ARG A 458 -25.25 -9.29 -15.71
N ILE A 459 -26.51 -9.04 -16.06
CA ILE A 459 -27.46 -10.09 -16.44
C ILE A 459 -27.64 -9.98 -17.95
N LEU A 460 -27.43 -11.08 -18.64
CA LEU A 460 -27.45 -11.21 -20.09
C LEU A 460 -28.57 -12.18 -20.49
N ASP A 461 -29.07 -12.04 -21.72
CA ASP A 461 -29.84 -13.09 -22.37
C ASP A 461 -28.91 -14.14 -23.02
N GLU A 462 -29.47 -15.16 -23.66
CA GLU A 462 -28.70 -16.28 -24.23
C GLU A 462 -27.82 -15.82 -25.41
N SER A 463 -28.19 -14.73 -26.07
CA SER A 463 -27.39 -14.08 -27.12
C SER A 463 -26.23 -13.24 -26.58
N GLY A 464 -26.15 -13.03 -25.27
CA GLY A 464 -25.16 -12.17 -24.62
C GLY A 464 -25.53 -10.69 -24.57
N THR A 465 -26.77 -10.34 -24.93
CA THR A 465 -27.26 -8.97 -24.88
C THR A 465 -27.63 -8.60 -23.45
N VAL A 466 -27.24 -7.41 -23.01
CA VAL A 466 -27.45 -6.95 -21.62
C VAL A 466 -28.96 -6.77 -21.34
N VAL A 467 -29.39 -7.29 -20.20
CA VAL A 467 -30.72 -7.10 -19.60
C VAL A 467 -30.61 -6.15 -18.39
N TYR A 468 -29.55 -6.32 -17.61
CA TYR A 468 -29.22 -5.47 -16.46
C TYR A 468 -27.70 -5.32 -16.34
N GLY A 469 -27.23 -4.13 -15.96
CA GLY A 469 -25.81 -3.84 -15.85
C GLY A 469 -25.54 -2.47 -15.23
N ASN A 470 -24.32 -1.95 -15.36
CA ASN A 470 -23.89 -0.70 -14.75
C ASN A 470 -24.31 0.56 -15.54
N LEU A 471 -25.18 0.41 -16.53
CA LEU A 471 -25.71 1.48 -17.36
C LEU A 471 -27.15 1.81 -16.95
N ASN A 472 -27.53 3.09 -17.06
CA ASN A 472 -28.88 3.58 -16.80
C ASN A 472 -29.40 3.36 -15.36
N LEU A 473 -28.50 3.24 -14.38
CA LEU A 473 -28.85 3.15 -12.95
C LEU A 473 -28.93 4.51 -12.26
N ASP A 474 -29.76 4.62 -11.22
CA ASP A 474 -29.81 5.78 -10.33
C ASP A 474 -28.53 5.84 -9.47
N PRO A 475 -27.70 6.88 -9.62
CA PRO A 475 -26.43 7.00 -8.89
C PRO A 475 -26.61 7.15 -7.38
N VAL A 476 -27.74 7.66 -6.90
CA VAL A 476 -28.04 7.79 -5.46
C VAL A 476 -28.30 6.42 -4.87
N PHE A 477 -29.11 5.59 -5.55
CA PHE A 477 -29.38 4.22 -5.12
C PHE A 477 -28.12 3.35 -5.19
N VAL A 478 -27.36 3.41 -6.30
CA VAL A 478 -26.11 2.63 -6.43
C VAL A 478 -25.10 3.01 -5.35
N LYS A 479 -24.96 4.30 -5.03
CA LYS A 479 -24.08 4.75 -3.94
C LYS A 479 -24.51 4.22 -2.58
N ARG A 480 -25.83 4.11 -2.32
CA ARG A 480 -26.37 3.69 -1.02
C ARG A 480 -26.43 2.18 -0.86
N PHE A 481 -26.83 1.46 -1.90
CA PHE A 481 -27.17 0.03 -1.82
C PHE A 481 -26.25 -0.87 -2.66
N GLY A 482 -25.40 -0.31 -3.53
CA GLY A 482 -24.64 -1.08 -4.53
C GLY A 482 -25.52 -1.50 -5.71
N MET A 483 -24.96 -2.24 -6.67
CA MET A 483 -25.71 -2.67 -7.87
C MET A 483 -26.55 -3.92 -7.64
N VAL A 484 -26.09 -4.86 -6.81
CA VAL A 484 -26.82 -6.08 -6.48
C VAL A 484 -26.66 -6.39 -5.00
N GLY A 485 -27.61 -7.10 -4.41
CA GLY A 485 -27.41 -7.84 -3.17
C GLY A 485 -27.07 -9.29 -3.47
N TYR A 486 -26.23 -9.92 -2.66
CA TYR A 486 -25.98 -11.36 -2.74
C TYR A 486 -26.56 -12.03 -1.51
N LEU A 487 -27.35 -13.10 -1.66
CA LEU A 487 -27.94 -13.84 -0.54
C LEU A 487 -27.79 -15.34 -0.78
N ARG A 488 -28.13 -16.18 0.21
CA ARG A 488 -27.95 -17.65 0.11
C ARG A 488 -29.23 -18.42 -0.09
N SER A 489 -30.39 -17.77 0.00
CA SER A 489 -31.68 -18.44 -0.20
C SER A 489 -32.74 -17.49 -0.74
N LEU A 490 -33.77 -18.08 -1.33
CA LEU A 490 -34.96 -17.34 -1.76
C LEU A 490 -35.70 -16.74 -0.58
N GLU A 491 -35.81 -17.46 0.54
CA GLU A 491 -36.44 -16.97 1.77
C GLU A 491 -35.79 -15.66 2.26
N GLN A 492 -34.45 -15.65 2.38
CA GLN A 492 -33.70 -14.43 2.72
C GLN A 492 -33.94 -13.31 1.71
N ALA A 493 -34.06 -13.63 0.41
CA ALA A 493 -34.30 -12.63 -0.62
C ALA A 493 -35.68 -12.00 -0.50
N LEU A 494 -36.72 -12.78 -0.21
CA LEU A 494 -38.10 -12.30 -0.06
C LEU A 494 -38.27 -11.42 1.19
N GLU A 495 -37.48 -11.66 2.23
CA GLU A 495 -37.45 -10.84 3.44
C GLU A 495 -36.55 -9.59 3.33
N ASN A 496 -35.74 -9.47 2.27
CA ASN A 496 -34.78 -8.39 2.14
C ASN A 496 -35.42 -7.09 1.66
N ASP A 497 -35.25 -6.00 2.41
CA ASP A 497 -35.74 -4.65 2.10
C ASP A 497 -35.42 -4.17 0.66
N ARG A 498 -34.37 -4.71 0.02
CA ARG A 498 -33.98 -4.36 -1.35
C ARG A 498 -35.04 -4.73 -2.39
N VAL A 499 -35.74 -5.85 -2.18
CA VAL A 499 -36.69 -6.43 -3.14
C VAL A 499 -38.03 -6.80 -2.51
N GLN A 500 -38.21 -6.53 -1.22
CA GLN A 500 -39.41 -6.82 -0.42
C GLN A 500 -40.72 -6.46 -1.14
N GLY A 501 -41.74 -7.29 -0.96
CA GLY A 501 -43.07 -7.11 -1.57
C GLY A 501 -43.36 -8.19 -2.61
N ASN A 502 -43.31 -7.83 -3.88
CA ASN A 502 -43.57 -8.74 -5.01
C ASN A 502 -42.38 -8.75 -5.98
N PRO A 503 -41.24 -9.38 -5.66
CA PRO A 503 -40.13 -9.46 -6.58
C PRO A 503 -40.40 -10.46 -7.71
N LEU A 504 -39.91 -10.15 -8.90
CA LEU A 504 -39.83 -11.12 -10.00
C LEU A 504 -38.69 -12.09 -9.71
N VAL A 505 -38.96 -13.40 -9.71
CA VAL A 505 -37.96 -14.43 -9.46
C VAL A 505 -37.67 -15.19 -10.76
N VAL A 506 -36.40 -15.26 -11.15
CA VAL A 506 -35.93 -15.99 -12.34
C VAL A 506 -34.74 -16.90 -11.99
N ASN A 507 -34.48 -17.91 -12.81
CA ASN A 507 -33.31 -18.77 -12.66
C ASN A 507 -32.24 -18.40 -13.70
N ALA A 508 -30.99 -18.27 -13.26
CA ALA A 508 -29.88 -18.16 -14.18
C ALA A 508 -29.54 -19.54 -14.76
N LEU A 509 -29.34 -19.59 -16.07
CA LEU A 509 -28.96 -20.79 -16.82
C LEU A 509 -27.48 -21.12 -16.66
N ASN A 510 -26.62 -20.09 -16.67
CA ASN A 510 -25.18 -20.25 -16.50
C ASN A 510 -24.50 -18.92 -16.09
N SER A 511 -23.23 -18.99 -15.70
CA SER A 511 -22.34 -17.84 -15.53
C SER A 511 -21.53 -17.55 -16.82
N SER A 512 -21.17 -16.28 -17.03
CA SER A 512 -20.47 -15.80 -18.22
C SER A 512 -19.34 -14.80 -17.91
N GLY A 513 -18.52 -14.55 -18.93
CA GLY A 513 -17.31 -13.73 -18.88
C GLY A 513 -16.10 -14.44 -18.27
N LEU A 514 -14.91 -13.88 -18.46
CA LEU A 514 -13.62 -14.49 -18.08
C LEU A 514 -13.54 -14.89 -16.61
N LYS A 515 -14.21 -14.12 -15.74
CA LYS A 515 -14.24 -14.34 -14.29
C LYS A 515 -15.54 -14.97 -13.80
N ARG A 516 -16.44 -15.40 -14.71
CA ARG A 516 -17.74 -16.01 -14.38
C ARG A 516 -18.58 -15.15 -13.43
N ALA A 517 -18.63 -13.84 -13.70
CA ALA A 517 -19.33 -12.89 -12.83
C ALA A 517 -20.60 -12.32 -13.47
N ASP A 518 -20.83 -12.57 -14.75
CA ASP A 518 -22.09 -12.22 -15.42
C ASP A 518 -23.03 -13.44 -15.38
N LEU A 519 -24.34 -13.18 -15.38
CA LEU A 519 -25.39 -14.20 -15.36
C LEU A 519 -26.06 -14.25 -16.73
N VAL A 520 -26.42 -15.45 -17.17
CA VAL A 520 -27.25 -15.66 -18.36
C VAL A 520 -28.62 -16.17 -17.90
N ILE A 521 -29.69 -15.52 -18.34
CA ILE A 521 -31.09 -15.96 -18.12
C ILE A 521 -31.72 -16.35 -19.46
N SER A 522 -32.88 -17.00 -19.42
CA SER A 522 -33.55 -17.42 -20.65
C SER A 522 -34.03 -16.23 -21.50
N ASP A 523 -34.02 -16.39 -22.82
CA ASP A 523 -34.48 -15.34 -23.74
C ASP A 523 -35.93 -14.86 -23.46
N PRO A 524 -36.91 -15.73 -23.12
CA PRO A 524 -38.25 -15.31 -22.72
C PRO A 524 -38.26 -14.42 -21.47
N GLU A 525 -37.53 -14.79 -20.42
CA GLU A 525 -37.43 -13.99 -19.19
C GLU A 525 -36.74 -12.66 -19.45
N ALA A 526 -35.65 -12.65 -20.23
CA ALA A 526 -34.95 -11.44 -20.63
C ALA A 526 -35.87 -10.48 -21.39
N ALA A 527 -36.66 -10.97 -22.34
CA ALA A 527 -37.63 -10.17 -23.09
C ALA A 527 -38.70 -9.54 -22.19
N GLY A 528 -39.26 -10.32 -21.26
CA GLY A 528 -40.25 -9.81 -20.28
C GLY A 528 -39.65 -8.77 -19.34
N ILE A 529 -38.45 -9.00 -18.81
CA ILE A 529 -37.75 -8.05 -17.93
C ILE A 529 -37.47 -6.73 -18.66
N ARG A 530 -37.04 -6.77 -19.93
CA ARG A 530 -36.83 -5.56 -20.74
C ARG A 530 -38.13 -4.77 -20.90
N LYS A 531 -39.25 -5.43 -21.22
CA LYS A 531 -40.58 -4.79 -21.32
C LYS A 531 -40.98 -4.15 -19.99
N LEU A 532 -40.80 -4.84 -18.86
CA LEU A 532 -41.08 -4.28 -17.53
C LEU A 532 -40.20 -3.07 -17.20
N SER A 533 -38.92 -3.09 -17.56
CA SER A 533 -37.98 -2.01 -17.26
C SER A 533 -38.32 -0.68 -17.93
N GLN A 534 -39.14 -0.70 -18.99
CA GLN A 534 -39.62 0.51 -19.66
C GLN A 534 -40.72 1.23 -18.87
N SER A 535 -41.51 0.51 -18.06
CA SER A 535 -42.63 1.05 -17.30
C SER A 535 -42.42 1.05 -15.78
N GLN A 536 -41.44 0.29 -15.28
CA GLN A 536 -41.16 0.13 -13.85
C GLN A 536 -39.70 0.47 -13.52
N ALA A 537 -39.48 1.12 -12.37
CA ALA A 537 -38.16 1.65 -12.00
C ALA A 537 -37.23 0.66 -11.28
N PHE A 538 -37.66 -0.57 -10.97
CA PHE A 538 -36.93 -1.45 -10.05
C PHE A 538 -35.50 -1.78 -10.53
N LEU A 539 -35.27 -1.96 -11.84
CA LEU A 539 -33.91 -2.13 -12.38
C LEU A 539 -33.09 -0.85 -12.30
N LYS A 540 -33.68 0.31 -12.64
CA LYS A 540 -33.01 1.61 -12.54
C LYS A 540 -32.61 1.93 -11.10
N GLU A 541 -33.40 1.52 -10.12
CA GLU A 541 -33.12 1.65 -8.69
C GLU A 541 -32.22 0.52 -8.13
N ALA A 542 -31.67 -0.34 -9.01
CA ALA A 542 -30.81 -1.45 -8.66
C ALA A 542 -31.44 -2.41 -7.62
N ARG A 543 -32.76 -2.59 -7.65
CA ARG A 543 -33.48 -3.53 -6.76
C ARG A 543 -33.33 -4.96 -7.27
N VAL A 544 -32.10 -5.44 -7.24
CA VAL A 544 -31.69 -6.75 -7.76
C VAL A 544 -30.97 -7.54 -6.68
N VAL A 545 -31.40 -8.78 -6.44
CA VAL A 545 -30.75 -9.75 -5.57
C VAL A 545 -30.32 -10.96 -6.39
N ILE A 546 -29.12 -11.48 -6.11
CA ILE A 546 -28.60 -12.71 -6.69
C ILE A 546 -28.45 -13.73 -5.56
N ILE A 547 -29.00 -14.93 -5.74
CA ILE A 547 -28.86 -16.01 -4.78
C ILE A 547 -27.67 -16.88 -5.18
N LEU A 548 -26.69 -16.99 -4.29
CA LEU A 548 -25.49 -17.82 -4.44
C LEU A 548 -25.66 -19.17 -3.71
N ASP A 549 -24.69 -20.06 -3.94
CA ASP A 549 -24.54 -21.33 -3.24
C ASP A 549 -24.27 -21.19 -1.72
#